data_AF-A0A6G7YHH1-F1
#
_entry.id   AF-A0A6G7YHH1-F1
#
_cell.length_a   1.000
_cell.length_b   1.000
_cell.length_c   1.000
_cell.angle_alpha   90.00
_cell.angle_beta   90.00
_cell.angle_gamma   90.00
#
_symmetry.space_group_name_H-M   'P 1'
#
loop_
_entity.id
_entity.type
_entity.pdbx_description
1 polymer ?
#
loop_
_entity_poly.entity_id
_entity_poly.type
_entity_poly.pdbx_seq_one_letter_code
_entity_poly.pdbx_strand_id
1 'polypeptide(L)'
;MSDPEVEHTPDGHHIVVNGRKWRATDSRIPEKFRTELVAELMRARRLVGTRGDAARPMVDDAKVALGERGEPWWEVPTETGLRERLAATIRALLRHRDGTTICPSDAARVVGGEGWRDVVPVAREVASELAAHDVVVVQQKGQRVDVRTARGPVRIAPGPSLERAPQS
;
A
#
# COMPACT_ATOMS: atom_id res chain seq x y z
N MET A 1 10.00 -23.73 -15.52
CA MET A 1 11.10 -23.10 -14.76
C MET A 1 10.68 -23.22 -13.31
N SER A 2 11.37 -24.06 -12.53
CA SER A 2 11.08 -24.19 -11.10
C SER A 2 11.33 -22.83 -10.44
N ASP A 3 10.41 -22.35 -9.61
CA ASP A 3 10.67 -21.18 -8.78
C ASP A 3 11.96 -21.45 -7.99
N PRO A 4 12.91 -20.50 -7.96
CA PRO A 4 14.11 -20.67 -7.14
C PRO A 4 13.69 -20.91 -5.70
N GLU A 5 14.33 -21.87 -5.03
CA GLU A 5 14.08 -22.14 -3.62
C GLU A 5 14.39 -20.86 -2.82
N VAL A 6 13.34 -20.23 -2.31
CA VAL A 6 13.43 -18.98 -1.54
C VAL A 6 13.63 -19.36 -0.08
N GLU A 7 14.87 -19.29 0.40
CA GLU A 7 15.17 -19.53 1.80
C GLU A 7 14.84 -18.28 2.63
N HIS A 8 14.16 -18.46 3.76
CA HIS A 8 13.89 -17.39 4.72
C HIS A 8 14.91 -17.41 5.86
N THR A 9 15.29 -16.25 6.38
CA THR A 9 16.05 -16.17 7.63
C THR A 9 15.22 -16.68 8.81
N PRO A 10 15.84 -17.17 9.91
CA PRO A 10 15.11 -17.71 11.06
C PRO A 10 14.11 -16.73 11.71
N ASP A 11 14.40 -15.43 11.64
CA ASP A 11 13.51 -14.35 12.10
C ASP A 11 12.37 -14.04 11.11
N GLY A 12 12.38 -14.63 9.91
CA GLY A 12 11.41 -14.41 8.84
C GLY A 12 11.51 -13.03 8.16
N HIS A 13 12.42 -12.16 8.59
CA HIS A 13 12.52 -10.77 8.13
C HIS A 13 13.08 -10.65 6.71
N HIS A 14 13.79 -11.67 6.24
CA HIS A 14 14.46 -11.65 4.96
C HIS A 14 14.32 -12.96 4.20
N ILE A 15 14.45 -12.84 2.89
CA ILE A 15 14.63 -13.96 1.96
C ILE A 15 16.03 -13.93 1.36
N VAL A 16 16.58 -15.09 1.02
CA VAL A 16 17.84 -15.23 0.31
C VAL A 16 17.57 -15.81 -1.07
N VAL A 17 17.93 -15.06 -2.11
CA VAL A 17 17.76 -15.46 -3.51
C VAL A 17 19.11 -15.32 -4.20
N ASN A 18 19.65 -16.42 -4.73
CA ASN A 18 20.98 -16.48 -5.35
C ASN A 18 22.09 -15.90 -4.45
N GLY A 19 22.06 -16.23 -3.16
CA GLY A 19 23.03 -15.74 -2.16
C GLY A 19 22.85 -14.27 -1.74
N ARG A 20 21.88 -13.54 -2.30
CA ARG A 20 21.59 -12.16 -1.93
C ARG A 20 20.39 -12.08 -0.99
N LYS A 21 20.58 -11.36 0.11
CA LYS A 21 19.54 -11.09 1.11
C LYS A 21 18.63 -9.93 0.67
N TRP A 22 17.33 -10.14 0.74
CA TRP A 22 16.28 -9.16 0.45
C TRP A 22 15.29 -9.13 1.61
N ARG A 23 14.70 -7.97 1.89
CA ARG A 23 13.64 -7.89 2.91
C ARG A 23 12.42 -8.69 2.46
N ALA A 24 11.91 -9.55 3.34
CA ALA A 24 10.70 -10.32 3.08
C ALA A 24 9.47 -9.39 3.16
N THR A 25 8.41 -9.78 2.44
CA THR A 25 7.09 -9.17 2.62
C THR A 25 6.65 -9.30 4.07
N ASP A 26 6.14 -8.21 4.66
CA ASP A 26 5.65 -8.19 6.04
C ASP A 26 4.64 -9.31 6.29
N SER A 27 5.01 -10.26 7.14
CA SER A 27 4.22 -11.46 7.45
C SER A 27 2.92 -11.12 8.19
N ARG A 28 2.82 -9.94 8.79
CA ARG A 28 1.64 -9.47 9.54
C ARG A 28 0.54 -8.92 8.62
N ILE A 29 0.81 -8.71 7.33
CA ILE A 29 -0.21 -8.29 6.36
C ILE A 29 -1.24 -9.42 6.21
N PRO A 30 -2.54 -9.15 6.43
CA PRO A 30 -3.58 -10.16 6.21
C PRO A 30 -3.59 -10.64 4.76
N GLU A 31 -3.81 -11.95 4.57
CA GLU A 31 -3.61 -12.64 3.28
C GLU A 31 -4.36 -11.99 2.10
N LYS A 32 -5.59 -11.54 2.35
CA LYS A 32 -6.37 -10.78 1.35
C LYS A 32 -5.58 -9.58 0.81
N PHE A 33 -5.05 -8.74 1.69
CA PHE A 33 -4.32 -7.54 1.27
C PHE A 33 -2.96 -7.89 0.67
N ARG A 34 -2.29 -8.93 1.18
CA ARG A 34 -1.06 -9.45 0.57
C ARG A 34 -1.29 -9.83 -0.88
N THR A 35 -2.32 -10.63 -1.15
CA THR A 35 -2.71 -11.04 -2.51
C THR A 35 -3.01 -9.82 -3.40
N GLU A 36 -3.80 -8.86 -2.90
CA GLU A 36 -4.11 -7.62 -3.65
C GLU A 36 -2.82 -6.84 -4.01
N LEU A 37 -1.91 -6.65 -3.05
CA LEU A 37 -0.67 -5.89 -3.22
C LEU A 37 0.36 -6.61 -4.10
N VAL A 38 0.49 -7.93 -4.00
CA VAL A 38 1.34 -8.73 -4.90
C VAL A 38 0.82 -8.66 -6.34
N ALA A 39 -0.50 -8.78 -6.54
CA ALA A 39 -1.09 -8.63 -7.86
C ALA A 39 -0.83 -7.24 -8.46
N GLU A 40 -0.88 -6.19 -7.63
CA GLU A 40 -0.53 -4.83 -8.05
C GLU A 40 0.95 -4.69 -8.37
N LEU A 41 1.84 -5.24 -7.55
CA LEU A 41 3.27 -5.24 -7.83
C LEU A 41 3.58 -5.88 -9.19
N MET A 42 2.92 -7.00 -9.51
CA MET A 42 3.10 -7.68 -10.80
C MET A 42 2.53 -6.86 -11.97
N ARG A 43 1.38 -6.20 -11.80
CA ARG A 43 0.86 -5.24 -12.81
C ARG A 43 1.83 -4.08 -13.03
N ALA A 44 2.30 -3.44 -11.96
CA ALA A 44 3.25 -2.33 -12.03
C ALA A 44 4.56 -2.74 -12.71
N ARG A 45 5.10 -3.93 -12.42
CA ARG A 45 6.29 -4.47 -13.10
C ARG A 45 6.07 -4.66 -14.60
N ARG A 46 4.89 -5.13 -15.03
CA ARG A 46 4.56 -5.22 -16.47
C ARG A 46 4.49 -3.84 -17.12
N LEU A 47 3.95 -2.84 -16.42
CA LEU A 47 3.91 -1.46 -16.91
C LEU A 47 5.31 -0.84 -17.05
N VAL A 48 6.30 -1.23 -16.23
CA VAL A 48 7.69 -0.82 -16.46
C VAL A 48 8.22 -1.33 -17.80
N GLY A 49 7.81 -2.53 -18.22
CA GLY A 49 8.17 -3.07 -19.53
C GLY A 49 7.62 -2.27 -20.71
N THR A 50 6.50 -1.56 -20.54
CA THR A 50 5.85 -0.79 -21.62
C THR A 50 6.04 0.72 -21.51
N ARG A 51 6.06 1.27 -20.29
CA ARG A 51 6.16 2.71 -19.98
C ARG A 51 7.51 3.13 -19.40
N GLY A 52 8.42 2.18 -19.18
CA GLY A 52 9.74 2.44 -18.62
C GLY A 52 9.67 3.07 -17.22
N ASP A 53 10.51 4.09 -17.03
CA ASP A 53 10.73 4.72 -15.72
C ASP A 53 9.48 5.40 -15.15
N ALA A 54 8.54 5.82 -16.01
CA ALA A 54 7.28 6.42 -15.60
C ALA A 54 6.38 5.48 -14.75
N ALA A 55 6.57 4.15 -14.82
CA ALA A 55 5.82 3.19 -14.01
C ALA A 55 6.56 2.76 -12.73
N ARG A 56 7.82 3.17 -12.53
CA ARG A 56 8.61 2.82 -11.34
C ARG A 56 7.97 3.29 -10.01
N PRO A 57 7.33 4.47 -9.92
CA PRO A 57 6.63 4.87 -8.70
C PRO A 57 5.56 3.86 -8.25
N MET A 58 4.88 3.19 -9.19
CA MET A 58 3.86 2.17 -8.87
C MET A 58 4.49 0.91 -8.26
N VAL A 59 5.66 0.51 -8.76
CA VAL A 59 6.43 -0.60 -8.19
C VAL A 59 6.92 -0.24 -6.79
N ASP A 60 7.36 1.00 -6.61
CA ASP A 60 7.82 1.48 -5.31
C ASP A 60 6.69 1.49 -4.28
N ASP A 61 5.54 2.08 -4.61
CA ASP A 61 4.34 2.07 -3.76
C ASP A 61 3.96 0.65 -3.32
N ALA A 62 3.89 -0.30 -4.26
CA ALA A 62 3.53 -1.68 -3.94
C ALA A 62 4.56 -2.35 -3.02
N LYS A 63 5.86 -2.12 -3.26
CA LYS A 63 6.94 -2.69 -2.41
C LYS A 63 6.97 -2.07 -1.02
N VAL A 64 6.78 -0.76 -0.90
CA VAL A 64 6.67 -0.08 0.39
C VAL A 64 5.44 -0.59 1.15
N ALA A 65 4.28 -0.72 0.49
CA ALA A 65 3.08 -1.27 1.10
C ALA A 65 3.29 -2.71 1.62
N LEU A 66 3.93 -3.56 0.82
CA LEU A 66 4.34 -4.93 1.17
C LEU A 66 5.39 -4.99 2.30
N GLY A 67 5.99 -3.86 2.68
CA GLY A 67 7.07 -3.78 3.67
C GLY A 67 8.44 -4.16 3.12
N GLU A 68 8.58 -4.43 1.82
CA GLU A 68 9.84 -4.81 1.16
C GLU A 68 10.81 -3.63 1.00
N ARG A 69 10.31 -2.40 1.17
CA ARG A 69 11.04 -1.12 1.13
C ARG A 69 10.55 -0.18 2.25
N GLY A 70 11.29 0.91 2.47
CA GLY A 70 11.03 1.85 3.56
C GLY A 70 11.64 1.38 4.88
N GLU A 71 11.06 1.80 6.00
CA GLU A 71 11.48 1.35 7.33
C GLU A 71 11.24 -0.15 7.54
N PRO A 72 12.07 -0.84 8.33
CA PRO A 72 11.88 -2.25 8.65
C PRO A 72 10.57 -2.49 9.39
N TRP A 73 9.74 -3.40 8.90
CA TRP A 73 8.40 -3.60 9.45
C TRP A 73 8.41 -4.25 10.84
N TRP A 74 9.48 -4.94 11.22
CA TRP A 74 9.65 -5.55 12.55
C TRP A 74 10.10 -4.55 13.63
N GLU A 75 10.42 -3.32 13.25
CA GLU A 75 10.76 -2.24 14.18
C GLU A 75 9.53 -1.37 14.44
N VAL A 76 9.59 -0.58 15.52
CA VAL A 76 8.59 0.46 15.75
C VAL A 76 8.82 1.55 14.70
N PRO A 77 7.85 1.84 13.82
CA PRO A 77 8.06 2.82 12.77
C PRO A 77 8.15 4.22 13.37
N THR A 78 8.91 5.09 12.72
CA THR A 78 8.78 6.53 12.97
C THR A 78 7.44 7.02 12.46
N GLU A 79 7.02 8.21 12.90
CA GLU A 79 5.81 8.83 12.37
C GLU A 79 5.88 9.02 10.84
N THR A 80 7.05 9.44 10.33
CA THR A 80 7.30 9.61 8.89
C THR A 80 7.19 8.28 8.15
N GLY A 81 7.87 7.23 8.62
CA GLY A 81 7.82 5.90 8.00
C GLY A 81 6.42 5.29 8.01
N LEU A 82 5.66 5.49 9.08
CA LEU A 82 4.26 5.08 9.17
C LEU A 82 3.40 5.79 8.11
N ARG A 83 3.52 7.12 8.01
CA ARG A 83 2.77 7.94 7.04
C ARG A 83 3.12 7.57 5.60
N GLU A 84 4.41 7.40 5.29
CA GLU A 84 4.89 6.98 3.98
C GLU A 84 4.31 5.61 3.57
N ARG A 85 4.37 4.64 4.48
CA ARG A 85 3.85 3.30 4.23
C ARG A 85 2.33 3.31 4.03
N LEU A 86 1.59 4.05 4.85
CA LEU A 86 0.15 4.24 4.68
C LEU A 86 -0.21 4.87 3.34
N ALA A 87 0.53 5.90 2.92
CA ALA A 87 0.28 6.60 1.66
C ALA A 87 0.52 5.67 0.46
N ALA A 88 1.62 4.90 0.49
CA ALA A 88 1.93 3.89 -0.50
C ALA A 88 0.85 2.78 -0.55
N THR A 89 0.41 2.29 0.61
CA THR A 89 -0.67 1.29 0.71
C THR A 89 -1.99 1.81 0.12
N ILE A 90 -2.40 3.04 0.43
CA ILE A 90 -3.63 3.63 -0.12
C ILE A 90 -3.57 3.68 -1.66
N ARG A 91 -2.46 4.19 -2.22
CA ARG A 91 -2.28 4.24 -3.68
C ARG A 91 -2.28 2.85 -4.31
N ALA A 92 -1.53 1.90 -3.75
CA ALA A 92 -1.42 0.54 -4.29
C ALA A 92 -2.77 -0.21 -4.25
N LEU A 93 -3.51 -0.15 -3.13
CA LEU A 93 -4.82 -0.79 -3.04
C LEU A 93 -5.84 -0.15 -4.00
N LEU A 94 -5.84 1.18 -4.14
CA LEU A 94 -6.74 1.86 -5.07
C LEU A 94 -6.42 1.56 -6.54
N ARG A 95 -5.14 1.46 -6.92
CA ARG A 95 -4.75 0.98 -8.25
C ARG A 95 -5.20 -0.46 -8.48
N HIS A 96 -5.06 -1.32 -7.47
CA HIS A 96 -5.48 -2.71 -7.60
C HIS A 96 -6.97 -2.86 -7.87
N ARG A 97 -7.75 -2.09 -7.13
CA ARG A 97 -9.20 -2.18 -7.08
C ARG A 97 -9.91 -1.43 -8.20
N ASP A 98 -9.15 -0.89 -9.16
CA ASP A 98 -9.55 -0.30 -10.44
C ASP A 98 -10.88 0.46 -10.41
N GLY A 99 -10.89 1.60 -9.72
CA GLY A 99 -12.06 2.49 -9.67
C GLY A 99 -13.04 2.21 -8.52
N THR A 100 -12.89 1.11 -7.79
CA THR A 100 -13.64 0.91 -6.54
C THR A 100 -12.93 1.56 -5.34
N THR A 101 -13.58 1.52 -4.18
CA THR A 101 -13.13 2.25 -2.98
C THR A 101 -12.45 1.34 -1.95
N ILE A 102 -11.67 1.95 -1.07
CA ILE A 102 -11.20 1.34 0.19
C ILE A 102 -11.76 2.11 1.39
N CYS A 103 -11.44 1.71 2.61
CA CYS A 103 -11.59 2.55 3.80
C CYS A 103 -10.23 2.77 4.49
N PRO A 104 -10.08 3.77 5.39
CA PRO A 104 -8.83 3.98 6.13
C PRO A 104 -8.35 2.73 6.89
N SER A 105 -9.28 1.91 7.40
CA SER A 105 -8.93 0.66 8.08
C SER A 105 -8.33 -0.41 7.16
N ASP A 106 -8.58 -0.37 5.85
CA ASP A 106 -7.91 -1.29 4.91
C ASP A 106 -6.40 -1.03 4.93
N ALA A 107 -5.98 0.24 4.80
CA ALA A 107 -4.57 0.62 4.87
C ALA A 107 -3.97 0.38 6.25
N ALA A 108 -4.71 0.71 7.32
CA ALA A 108 -4.25 0.47 8.68
C ALA A 108 -4.01 -1.03 8.96
N ARG A 109 -4.86 -1.93 8.44
CA ARG A 109 -4.69 -3.39 8.59
C ARG A 109 -3.46 -3.94 7.87
N VAL A 110 -3.04 -3.32 6.79
CA VAL A 110 -1.79 -3.67 6.10
C VAL A 110 -0.58 -3.25 6.94
N VAL A 111 -0.63 -2.06 7.53
CA VAL A 111 0.55 -1.44 8.14
C VAL A 111 0.70 -1.75 9.63
N GLY A 112 -0.40 -1.86 10.37
CA GLY A 112 -0.40 -1.90 11.84
C GLY A 112 -0.44 -3.28 12.48
N GLY A 113 -0.49 -4.38 11.71
CA GLY A 113 -0.59 -5.73 12.25
C GLY A 113 -1.74 -5.88 13.25
N GLU A 114 -1.49 -6.49 14.42
CA GLU A 114 -2.48 -6.63 15.50
C GLU A 114 -2.96 -5.28 16.07
N GLY A 115 -2.08 -4.26 16.08
CA GLY A 115 -2.34 -2.91 16.58
C GLY A 115 -3.00 -1.97 15.56
N TRP A 116 -3.53 -2.48 14.45
CA TRP A 116 -4.03 -1.65 13.35
C TRP A 116 -5.09 -0.61 13.73
N ARG A 117 -5.83 -0.82 14.83
CA ARG A 117 -6.85 0.13 15.29
C ARG A 117 -6.24 1.48 15.67
N ASP A 118 -5.05 1.47 16.28
CA ASP A 118 -4.35 2.68 16.71
C ASP A 118 -3.75 3.44 15.51
N VAL A 119 -3.60 2.75 14.37
CA VAL A 119 -3.13 3.34 13.11
C VAL A 119 -4.26 4.02 12.32
N VAL A 120 -5.53 3.73 12.60
CA VAL A 120 -6.68 4.29 11.85
C VAL A 120 -6.71 5.82 11.85
N PRO A 121 -6.48 6.54 12.96
CA PRO A 121 -6.42 8.01 12.94
C PRO A 121 -5.37 8.54 11.96
N VAL A 122 -4.16 7.98 12.00
CA VAL A 122 -3.07 8.38 11.06
C VAL A 122 -3.45 8.05 9.62
N ALA A 123 -4.08 6.91 9.36
CA ALA A 123 -4.57 6.57 8.02
C ALA A 123 -5.62 7.56 7.50
N ARG A 124 -6.43 8.16 8.38
CA ARG A 124 -7.37 9.23 8.02
C ARG A 124 -6.64 10.53 7.68
N GLU A 125 -5.63 10.90 8.46
CA GLU A 125 -4.80 12.07 8.18
C GLU A 125 -4.09 11.95 6.83
N VAL A 126 -3.44 10.81 6.57
CA VAL A 126 -2.77 10.52 5.30
C VAL A 126 -3.78 10.54 4.13
N ALA A 127 -4.99 10.01 4.32
CA ALA A 127 -6.03 10.12 3.29
C ALA A 127 -6.44 11.58 3.02
N SER A 128 -6.44 12.44 4.05
CA SER A 128 -6.69 13.88 3.90
C SER A 128 -5.56 14.56 3.13
N GLU A 129 -4.30 14.23 3.43
CA GLU A 129 -3.13 14.77 2.74
C GLU A 129 -3.13 14.38 1.26
N LEU A 130 -3.42 13.12 0.95
CA LEU A 130 -3.57 12.65 -0.43
C LEU A 130 -4.74 13.33 -1.15
N ALA A 131 -5.85 13.61 -0.45
CA ALA A 131 -6.99 14.30 -1.02
C ALA A 131 -6.68 15.78 -1.33
N ALA A 132 -5.85 16.43 -0.52
CA ALA A 132 -5.40 17.80 -0.77
C ALA A 132 -4.57 17.95 -2.06
N HIS A 133 -3.99 16.86 -2.54
CA HIS A 133 -3.23 16.78 -3.79
C HIS A 133 -4.01 16.09 -4.93
N ASP A 134 -5.33 15.93 -4.76
CA ASP A 134 -6.22 15.27 -5.73
C ASP A 134 -5.84 13.82 -6.09
N VAL A 135 -4.99 13.16 -5.27
CA VAL A 135 -4.62 11.75 -5.46
C VAL A 135 -5.78 10.84 -5.07
N VAL A 136 -6.58 11.23 -4.08
CA VAL A 136 -7.76 10.48 -3.65
C VAL A 136 -8.95 11.41 -3.45
N VAL A 137 -10.14 10.81 -3.38
CA VAL A 137 -11.36 11.48 -2.97
C VAL A 137 -11.94 10.75 -1.78
N VAL A 138 -12.17 11.43 -0.66
CA VAL A 138 -12.85 10.81 0.49
C VAL A 138 -14.35 11.11 0.42
N GLN A 139 -15.14 10.05 0.60
CA GLN A 139 -16.59 10.09 0.49
C GLN A 139 -17.27 9.47 1.71
N GLN A 140 -18.43 10.00 2.08
CA GLN A 140 -19.34 9.40 3.05
C GLN A 140 -20.76 9.45 2.48
N LYS A 141 -21.44 8.30 2.43
CA LYS A 141 -22.76 8.16 1.79
C LYS A 141 -22.80 8.73 0.37
N GLY A 142 -21.72 8.52 -0.40
CA GLY A 142 -21.55 9.00 -1.77
C GLY A 142 -21.16 10.47 -1.92
N GLN A 143 -21.13 11.25 -0.84
CA GLN A 143 -20.79 12.68 -0.87
C GLN A 143 -19.34 12.91 -0.49
N ARG A 144 -18.65 13.85 -1.15
CA ARG A 144 -17.30 14.29 -0.77
C ARG A 144 -17.30 14.87 0.64
N VAL A 145 -16.34 14.48 1.48
CA VAL A 145 -16.21 14.95 2.86
C VAL A 145 -14.75 15.19 3.25
N ASP A 146 -14.53 16.10 4.21
CA ASP A 146 -13.26 16.18 4.93
C ASP A 146 -13.17 15.02 5.93
N VAL A 147 -12.21 14.12 5.70
CA VAL A 147 -12.01 12.92 6.52
C VAL A 147 -11.55 13.23 7.94
N ARG A 148 -10.98 14.41 8.20
CA ARG A 148 -10.53 14.81 9.54
C ARG A 148 -11.71 15.14 10.45
N THR A 149 -12.83 15.59 9.88
CA THR A 149 -14.03 15.97 10.64
C THR A 149 -15.18 14.97 10.51
N ALA A 150 -15.21 14.18 9.43
CA ALA A 150 -16.24 13.18 9.20
C ALA A 150 -16.28 12.13 10.32
N ARG A 151 -17.45 11.89 10.92
CA ARG A 151 -17.62 10.85 11.95
C ARG A 151 -18.06 9.53 11.34
N GLY A 152 -17.49 8.43 11.81
CA GLY A 152 -17.85 7.08 11.38
C GLY A 152 -17.21 6.64 10.06
N PRO A 153 -17.82 5.64 9.38
CA PRO A 153 -17.28 5.05 8.17
C PRO A 153 -17.19 6.05 7.01
N VAL A 154 -16.04 6.03 6.34
CA VAL A 154 -15.74 6.79 5.12
C VAL A 154 -15.15 5.84 4.08
N ARG A 155 -15.25 6.22 2.81
CA ARG A 155 -14.68 5.52 1.67
C ARG A 155 -13.64 6.40 1.00
N ILE A 156 -12.51 5.84 0.62
CA ILE A 156 -11.47 6.51 -0.15
C ILE A 156 -11.61 5.98 -1.58
N ALA A 157 -11.84 6.88 -2.53
CA ALA A 157 -11.92 6.61 -3.95
C ALA A 157 -10.67 7.15 -4.67
N PRO A 158 -10.34 6.63 -5.86
CA PRO A 158 -9.27 7.20 -6.68
C PRO A 158 -9.57 8.65 -7.08
N GLY A 159 -8.59 9.55 -6.91
CA GLY A 159 -8.65 10.93 -7.40
C GLY A 159 -8.09 11.07 -8.81
N PRO A 160 -8.27 12.25 -9.45
CA PRO A 160 -7.79 12.48 -10.82
C PRO A 160 -6.25 12.44 -10.92
N SER A 161 -5.53 12.76 -9.86
CA SER A 161 -4.06 12.71 -9.82
C SER A 161 -3.49 11.34 -9.48
N LEU A 162 -4.33 10.33 -9.19
CA LEU A 162 -3.83 8.97 -9.01
C LEU A 162 -3.43 8.40 -10.38
N GLU A 163 -2.12 8.32 -10.61
CA GLU A 163 -1.57 7.61 -11.75
C GLU A 163 -2.06 6.16 -11.79
N ARG A 164 -2.73 5.78 -12.88
CA ARG A 164 -3.32 4.46 -13.11
C ARG A 164 -2.84 3.90 -14.44
N ALA A 165 -2.92 2.58 -14.58
CA ALA A 165 -2.90 1.96 -15.91
C ALA A 165 -4.17 2.39 -16.66
N PRO A 166 -4.11 2.63 -17.98
CA PRO A 166 -5.33 2.79 -18.76
C PRO A 166 -6.21 1.54 -18.59
N GLN A 167 -7.52 1.74 -18.42
CA GLN A 167 -8.49 0.66 -18.45
C GLN A 167 -8.43 0.03 -19.84
N SER A 168 -8.21 -1.29 -19.87
CA SER A 168 -8.17 -2.07 -21.12
C SER A 168 -9.58 -2.30 -21.66
#